data_AF-A0A2E2L4J7-F1
#
_entry.id   AF-A0A2E2L4J7-F1
#
_cell.length_a   1.000
_cell.length_b   1.000
_cell.length_c   1.000
_cell.angle_alpha   90.00
_cell.angle_beta   90.00
_cell.angle_gamma   90.00
#
_symmetry.space_group_name_H-M   'P 1'
#
loop_
_entity.id
_entity.type
_entity.pdbx_description
1 polymer ?
#
loop_
_entity_poly.entity_id
_entity_poly.type
_entity_poly.pdbx_seq_one_letter_code
_entity_poly.pdbx_strand_id
1 'polypeptide(L)'
;MVHSMIHVPTPADVARRQSPEIGPVTEGHAEALRTFAFFPYRGPKNAPGSVEPAELGRRAWEETLSALASLAEPEEWTDSNPTVRPLPILDSFLRYTHRRLVMEDKIAVTADGEYAASNTGLLTPHAEEIFGLYQRNQHENAQHWFFVGWVAESNRDLLRNFDEPPQMAEYVTSASELVYDWRRELKLAYDHILGDNIDRFPPEMVKQPLRARQALDSAINLTLRRVRRNHKLVIPQWYPKLGEAGAQFLMPLDLTGDGTADLALVVSAVGDRAYRGHTVLTLDMAYTNARLVARPDSDWLAPSAAPIPAIDEAFDVDEARPVEV
;
A
#
# COMPACT_ATOMS: atom_id res chain seq x y z
N MET A 1 35.58 -10.06 19.59
CA MET A 1 34.19 -9.68 19.91
C MET A 1 34.04 -8.20 19.66
N VAL A 2 33.63 -7.84 18.45
CA VAL A 2 33.18 -6.48 18.15
C VAL A 2 31.67 -6.60 18.08
N HIS A 3 30.96 -6.03 19.05
CA HIS A 3 29.52 -5.85 18.96
C HIS A 3 29.28 -4.94 17.75
N SER A 4 28.81 -5.51 16.64
CA SER A 4 28.22 -4.73 15.57
C SER A 4 26.94 -4.15 16.14
N MET A 5 26.96 -2.88 16.53
CA MET A 5 25.72 -2.19 16.88
C MET A 5 24.86 -2.13 15.62
N ILE A 6 23.70 -2.75 15.71
CA ILE A 6 22.63 -2.75 14.71
C ILE A 6 22.38 -1.30 14.30
N HIS A 7 22.66 -0.97 13.03
CA HIS A 7 22.23 0.31 12.49
C HIS A 7 20.75 0.18 12.11
N VAL A 8 19.86 0.45 13.06
CA VAL A 8 18.48 0.81 12.74
C VAL A 8 18.56 2.12 11.96
N PRO A 9 18.09 2.19 10.70
CA PRO A 9 18.13 3.44 9.93
C PRO A 9 17.33 4.49 10.70
N THR A 10 17.97 5.60 11.06
CA THR A 10 17.25 6.72 11.66
C THR A 10 16.42 7.41 10.58
N PRO A 11 15.38 8.20 10.94
CA PRO A 11 14.69 9.06 9.98
C PRO A 11 15.65 9.95 9.16
N ALA A 12 16.83 10.27 9.68
CA ALA A 12 17.87 11.00 8.97
C ALA A 12 18.68 10.13 7.99
N ASP A 13 18.72 8.82 8.16
CA ASP A 13 19.36 7.87 7.22
C ASP A 13 18.41 7.51 6.10
N VAL A 14 17.11 7.43 6.38
CA VAL A 14 16.06 7.31 5.35
C VAL A 14 15.94 8.62 4.55
N ALA A 15 16.01 9.79 5.19
CA ALA A 15 16.01 11.09 4.49
C ALA A 15 17.30 11.39 3.71
N ARG A 16 18.41 10.70 4.01
CA ARG A 16 19.69 10.78 3.27
C ARG A 16 19.83 9.72 2.18
N ARG A 17 18.90 8.75 2.09
CA ARG A 17 18.73 7.97 0.85
C ARG A 17 18.31 8.98 -0.20
N GLN A 18 19.27 9.39 -1.04
CA GLN A 18 18.96 10.07 -2.29
C GLN A 18 17.83 9.27 -2.94
N SER A 19 16.77 9.97 -3.38
CA SER A 19 15.71 9.41 -4.24
C SER A 19 16.39 8.42 -5.17
N PRO A 20 16.16 7.10 -5.03
CA PRO A 20 16.94 6.16 -5.81
C PRO A 20 16.61 6.47 -7.25
N GLU A 21 17.59 7.02 -7.98
CA GLU A 21 17.87 6.49 -9.31
C GLU A 21 17.84 4.98 -9.10
N ILE A 22 16.74 4.37 -9.56
CA ILE A 22 16.35 2.99 -9.33
C ILE A 22 17.64 2.16 -9.32
N GLY A 23 18.07 1.77 -8.11
CA GLY A 23 19.41 1.23 -7.92
C GLY A 23 19.62 -0.01 -8.80
N PRO A 24 20.87 -0.34 -9.16
CA PRO A 24 21.13 -1.59 -9.85
C PRO A 24 20.62 -2.72 -8.96
N VAL A 25 19.59 -3.42 -9.43
CA VAL A 25 19.03 -4.63 -8.85
C VAL A 25 20.19 -5.53 -8.42
N THR A 26 20.48 -5.58 -7.11
CA THR A 26 21.56 -6.40 -6.58
C THR A 26 21.12 -7.87 -6.65
N GLU A 27 21.79 -8.59 -7.54
CA GLU A 27 21.83 -10.05 -7.70
C GLU A 27 20.51 -10.83 -7.77
N GLY A 28 19.90 -10.87 -8.96
CA GLY A 28 19.31 -12.11 -9.49
C GLY A 28 17.93 -12.54 -8.95
N HIS A 29 17.31 -11.79 -8.04
CA HIS A 29 15.94 -12.07 -7.63
C HIS A 29 14.92 -11.68 -8.71
N ALA A 30 13.99 -12.59 -9.01
CA ALA A 30 12.96 -12.33 -10.00
C ALA A 30 11.94 -11.30 -9.46
N GLU A 31 11.65 -10.28 -10.27
CA GLU A 31 10.69 -9.21 -9.96
C GLU A 31 9.28 -9.76 -9.66
N ALA A 32 8.90 -10.86 -10.31
CA ALA A 32 7.62 -11.52 -10.09
C ALA A 32 7.76 -12.66 -9.06
N LEU A 33 6.95 -12.61 -8.00
CA LEU A 33 6.94 -13.61 -6.94
C LEU A 33 6.77 -15.07 -7.45
N ARG A 34 5.93 -15.28 -8.47
CA ARG A 34 5.72 -16.61 -9.08
C ARG A 34 6.87 -17.11 -9.94
N THR A 35 7.78 -16.22 -10.32
CA THR A 35 9.05 -16.58 -10.99
C THR A 35 10.15 -16.77 -9.95
N PHE A 36 10.08 -16.04 -8.83
CA PHE A 36 10.98 -16.19 -7.70
C PHE A 36 10.86 -17.58 -7.05
N ALA A 37 9.63 -18.03 -6.76
CA ALA A 37 9.37 -19.30 -6.10
C ALA A 37 8.28 -20.14 -6.78
N PHE A 38 8.40 -21.46 -6.65
CA PHE A 38 7.34 -22.42 -6.97
C PHE A 38 6.35 -22.56 -5.81
N PHE A 39 5.06 -22.46 -6.11
CA PHE A 39 3.97 -22.56 -5.12
C PHE A 39 3.20 -23.88 -5.33
N PRO A 40 3.32 -24.86 -4.42
CA PRO A 40 2.65 -26.15 -4.56
C PRO A 40 1.16 -26.06 -4.16
N TYR A 41 0.32 -26.84 -4.83
CA TYR A 41 -1.03 -27.15 -4.35
C TYR A 41 -0.94 -28.23 -3.26
N ARG A 42 -1.52 -28.01 -2.07
CA ARG A 42 -1.50 -28.99 -0.96
C ARG A 42 -2.89 -29.53 -0.60
N GLY A 43 -3.92 -29.12 -1.35
CA GLY A 43 -5.26 -29.67 -1.25
C GLY A 43 -5.35 -31.21 -1.45
N PRO A 44 -6.56 -31.78 -1.31
CA PRO A 44 -6.75 -33.23 -1.20
C PRO A 44 -6.12 -34.00 -2.37
N LYS A 45 -5.30 -35.01 -2.04
CA LYS A 45 -4.55 -35.87 -2.98
C LYS A 45 -5.43 -36.65 -3.98
N ASN A 46 -6.75 -36.67 -3.76
CA ASN A 46 -7.73 -37.41 -4.54
C ASN A 46 -8.45 -36.54 -5.59
N ALA A 47 -7.76 -35.57 -6.19
CA ALA A 47 -8.30 -34.90 -7.36
C ALA A 47 -8.51 -35.96 -8.48
N PRO A 48 -9.72 -36.07 -9.07
CA PRO A 48 -9.94 -36.95 -10.20
C PRO A 48 -8.99 -36.60 -11.36
N GLY A 49 -8.66 -37.59 -12.18
CA GLY A 49 -7.54 -37.59 -13.13
C GLY A 49 -7.29 -36.31 -13.95
N SER A 50 -6.00 -36.09 -14.25
CA SER A 50 -5.45 -35.03 -15.13
C SER A 50 -6.14 -33.67 -15.00
N VAL A 51 -5.97 -33.01 -13.86
CA VAL A 51 -6.22 -31.57 -13.76
C VAL A 51 -5.19 -30.86 -14.65
N GLU A 52 -5.67 -30.04 -15.59
CA GLU A 52 -4.82 -29.21 -16.46
C GLU A 52 -3.80 -28.40 -15.62
N PRO A 53 -2.52 -28.34 -16.00
CA PRO A 53 -1.48 -27.64 -15.22
C PRO A 53 -1.83 -26.19 -14.86
N ALA A 54 -2.52 -25.48 -15.76
CA ALA A 54 -2.97 -24.11 -15.53
C ALA A 54 -4.01 -24.01 -14.41
N GLU A 55 -4.94 -24.97 -14.35
CA GLU A 55 -5.96 -25.02 -13.29
C GLU A 55 -5.33 -25.39 -11.95
N LEU A 56 -4.38 -26.33 -11.95
CA LEU A 56 -3.62 -26.67 -10.76
C LEU A 56 -2.85 -25.46 -10.20
N GLY A 57 -2.20 -24.69 -11.08
CA GLY A 57 -1.50 -23.46 -10.69
C GLY A 57 -2.44 -22.37 -10.16
N ARG A 58 -3.67 -22.26 -10.68
CA ARG A 58 -4.69 -21.36 -10.15
C ARG A 58 -5.09 -21.75 -8.73
N ARG A 59 -5.40 -23.04 -8.51
CA ARG A 59 -5.77 -23.57 -7.19
C ARG A 59 -4.65 -23.46 -6.16
N ALA A 60 -3.41 -23.75 -6.56
CA ALA A 60 -2.24 -23.58 -5.71
C ALA A 60 -2.12 -22.13 -5.20
N TRP A 61 -2.37 -21.17 -6.08
CA TRP A 61 -2.31 -19.76 -5.72
C TRP A 61 -3.47 -19.33 -4.83
N GLU A 62 -4.68 -19.78 -5.13
CA GLU A 62 -5.85 -19.55 -4.28
C GLU A 62 -5.64 -20.06 -2.85
N GLU A 63 -5.08 -21.27 -2.72
CA GLU A 63 -4.73 -21.86 -1.43
C GLU A 63 -3.64 -21.04 -0.72
N THR A 64 -2.61 -20.61 -1.48
CA THR A 64 -1.53 -19.76 -0.96
C THR A 64 -2.06 -18.44 -0.40
N LEU A 65 -2.94 -17.75 -1.12
CA LEU A 65 -3.54 -16.50 -0.66
C LEU A 65 -4.47 -16.71 0.54
N SER A 66 -5.30 -17.76 0.50
CA SER A 66 -6.22 -18.09 1.60
C SER A 66 -5.48 -18.43 2.89
N ALA A 67 -4.34 -19.13 2.79
CA ALA A 67 -3.49 -19.41 3.93
C ALA A 67 -2.90 -18.13 4.56
N LEU A 68 -2.49 -17.16 3.74
CA LEU A 68 -2.01 -15.86 4.24
C LEU A 68 -3.14 -15.08 4.91
N ALA A 69 -4.29 -14.97 4.25
CA ALA A 69 -5.45 -14.27 4.78
C ALA A 69 -5.94 -14.87 6.11
N SER A 70 -5.82 -16.19 6.29
CA SER A 70 -6.21 -16.87 7.53
C SER A 70 -5.21 -16.66 8.67
N LEU A 71 -3.93 -16.45 8.35
CA LEU A 71 -2.87 -16.22 9.33
C LEU A 71 -2.80 -14.74 9.78
N ALA A 72 -3.15 -13.82 8.89
CA ALA A 72 -3.09 -12.39 9.11
C ALA A 72 -4.25 -11.86 9.98
N GLU A 73 -4.13 -10.63 10.44
CA GLU A 73 -5.24 -9.86 11.00
C GLU A 73 -6.44 -9.84 10.05
N PRO A 74 -7.68 -9.96 10.57
CA PRO A 74 -8.88 -9.95 9.73
C PRO A 74 -9.01 -8.67 8.90
N GLU A 75 -9.19 -8.85 7.59
CA GLU A 75 -9.38 -7.78 6.61
C GLU A 75 -10.21 -8.27 5.43
N GLU A 76 -10.93 -7.34 4.80
CA GLU A 76 -11.69 -7.58 3.58
C GLU A 76 -10.75 -7.53 2.36
N TRP A 77 -10.42 -8.70 1.82
CA TRP A 77 -9.47 -8.85 0.70
C TRP A 77 -10.14 -8.95 -0.69
N THR A 78 -11.44 -8.72 -0.76
CA THR A 78 -12.24 -8.81 -1.98
C THR A 78 -12.71 -7.44 -2.45
N ASP A 79 -12.75 -7.25 -3.77
CA ASP A 79 -13.33 -6.06 -4.39
C ASP A 79 -14.86 -6.04 -4.25
N SER A 80 -15.45 -4.87 -4.42
CA SER A 80 -16.91 -4.68 -4.48
C SER A 80 -17.56 -5.41 -5.67
N ASN A 81 -16.76 -5.73 -6.70
CA ASN A 81 -17.19 -6.46 -7.87
C ASN A 81 -16.73 -7.92 -7.80
N PRO A 82 -17.61 -8.91 -8.09
CA PRO A 82 -17.21 -10.31 -8.11
C PRO A 82 -16.20 -10.55 -9.25
N THR A 83 -14.92 -10.62 -8.90
CA THR A 83 -13.87 -10.98 -9.85
C THR A 83 -13.73 -12.50 -9.92
N VAL A 84 -13.22 -13.00 -11.06
CA VAL A 84 -12.88 -14.43 -11.23
C VAL A 84 -11.64 -14.81 -10.40
N ARG A 85 -10.92 -13.82 -9.85
CA ARG A 85 -9.67 -14.03 -9.10
C ARG A 85 -9.95 -14.10 -7.60
N PRO A 86 -9.42 -15.09 -6.88
CA PRO A 86 -9.54 -15.14 -5.44
C PRO A 86 -8.70 -14.03 -4.80
N LEU A 87 -9.30 -13.30 -3.85
CA LEU A 87 -8.65 -12.28 -3.01
C LEU A 87 -7.80 -11.25 -3.81
N PRO A 88 -8.41 -10.49 -4.76
CA PRO A 88 -7.70 -9.63 -5.69
C PRO A 88 -6.85 -8.52 -5.03
N ILE A 89 -7.33 -7.99 -3.90
CA ILE A 89 -6.60 -6.96 -3.13
C ILE A 89 -5.33 -7.59 -2.54
N LEU A 90 -5.44 -8.77 -1.91
CA LEU A 90 -4.31 -9.49 -1.33
C LEU A 90 -3.30 -9.95 -2.39
N ASP A 91 -3.78 -10.47 -3.54
CA ASP A 91 -2.93 -10.86 -4.67
C ASP A 91 -2.09 -9.66 -5.15
N SER A 92 -2.71 -8.50 -5.29
CA SER A 92 -2.04 -7.27 -5.70
C SER A 92 -1.07 -6.79 -4.63
N PHE A 93 -1.49 -6.74 -3.37
CA PHE A 93 -0.67 -6.35 -2.23
C PHE A 93 0.62 -7.17 -2.16
N LEU A 94 0.49 -8.49 -2.21
CA LEU A 94 1.63 -9.41 -2.10
C LEU A 94 2.60 -9.27 -3.29
N ARG A 95 2.08 -9.14 -4.51
CA ARG A 95 2.92 -8.97 -5.72
C ARG A 95 3.74 -7.68 -5.68
N TYR A 96 3.11 -6.57 -5.31
CA TYR A 96 3.77 -5.28 -5.27
C TYR A 96 4.69 -5.15 -4.05
N THR A 97 4.35 -5.77 -2.91
CA THR A 97 5.25 -5.89 -1.77
C THR A 97 6.51 -6.68 -2.12
N HIS A 98 6.37 -7.85 -2.75
CA HIS A 98 7.54 -8.62 -3.23
C HIS A 98 8.41 -7.80 -4.19
N ARG A 99 7.79 -7.14 -5.17
CA ARG A 99 8.51 -6.26 -6.09
C ARG A 99 9.25 -5.16 -5.35
N ARG A 100 8.64 -4.57 -4.32
CA ARG A 100 9.29 -3.53 -3.51
C ARG A 100 10.47 -4.09 -2.72
N LEU A 101 10.34 -5.27 -2.11
CA LEU A 101 11.44 -5.93 -1.41
C LEU A 101 12.62 -6.24 -2.34
N VAL A 102 12.36 -6.66 -3.58
CA VAL A 102 13.41 -6.84 -4.60
C VAL A 102 14.08 -5.49 -4.93
N MET A 103 13.32 -4.41 -5.07
CA MET A 103 13.87 -3.07 -5.33
C MET A 103 14.70 -2.53 -4.16
N GLU A 104 14.39 -2.93 -2.92
CA GLU A 104 15.08 -2.50 -1.71
C GLU A 104 16.17 -3.46 -1.24
N ASP A 105 16.34 -4.59 -1.93
CA ASP A 105 17.27 -5.67 -1.56
C ASP A 105 17.01 -6.21 -0.14
N LYS A 106 15.74 -6.47 0.17
CA LYS A 106 15.26 -6.89 1.51
C LYS A 106 14.81 -8.36 1.57
N ILE A 107 15.10 -9.15 0.54
CA ILE A 107 14.90 -10.61 0.60
C ILE A 107 16.12 -11.21 1.27
N ALA A 108 15.94 -11.85 2.43
CA ALA A 108 17.04 -12.49 3.13
C ALA A 108 17.32 -13.87 2.54
N VAL A 109 18.60 -14.18 2.33
CA VAL A 109 19.08 -15.51 1.94
C VAL A 109 20.12 -15.95 2.95
N THR A 110 19.99 -17.19 3.41
CA THR A 110 20.94 -17.83 4.33
C THR A 110 22.33 -17.98 3.71
N ALA A 111 23.38 -17.97 4.53
CA ALA A 111 24.77 -18.01 4.05
C ALA A 111 25.14 -19.30 3.28
N ASP A 112 24.45 -20.41 3.55
CA ASP A 112 24.59 -21.67 2.81
C ASP A 112 23.75 -21.71 1.52
N GLY A 113 22.88 -20.72 1.30
CA GLY A 113 22.00 -20.61 0.15
C GLY A 113 20.82 -21.58 0.16
N GLU A 114 20.50 -22.20 1.29
CA GLU A 114 19.47 -23.26 1.36
C GLU A 114 18.08 -22.71 1.67
N TYR A 115 17.99 -21.56 2.33
CA TYR A 115 16.74 -20.89 2.68
C TYR A 115 16.73 -19.42 2.28
N ALA A 116 15.54 -18.93 1.92
CA ALA A 116 15.23 -17.52 1.76
C ALA A 116 13.97 -17.14 2.54
N ALA A 117 13.89 -15.88 2.96
CA ALA A 117 12.72 -15.34 3.64
C ALA A 117 12.43 -13.90 3.21
N SER A 118 11.16 -13.53 3.20
CA SER A 118 10.70 -12.17 2.89
C SER A 118 9.58 -11.75 3.83
N ASN A 119 9.65 -10.54 4.38
CA ASN A 119 8.59 -9.99 5.23
C ASN A 119 7.38 -9.57 4.38
N THR A 120 6.18 -10.00 4.75
CA THR A 120 4.96 -9.70 3.98
C THR A 120 4.39 -8.31 4.26
N GLY A 121 4.83 -7.64 5.34
CA GLY A 121 4.22 -6.40 5.84
C GLY A 121 2.85 -6.59 6.51
N LEU A 122 2.40 -7.84 6.67
CA LEU A 122 1.19 -8.18 7.42
C LEU A 122 1.53 -8.71 8.81
N LEU A 123 0.60 -8.51 9.73
CA LEU A 123 0.68 -9.00 11.10
C LEU A 123 -0.31 -10.13 11.34
N THR A 124 -0.02 -11.00 12.30
CA THR A 124 -1.00 -11.91 12.90
C THR A 124 -1.93 -11.15 13.85
N PRO A 125 -3.05 -11.75 14.31
CA PRO A 125 -3.91 -11.16 15.36
C PRO A 125 -3.21 -10.86 16.70
N HIS A 126 -1.98 -11.35 16.89
CA HIS A 126 -1.16 -11.08 18.07
C HIS A 126 -0.02 -10.09 17.78
N ALA A 127 -0.09 -9.38 16.65
CA ALA A 127 0.91 -8.42 16.20
C ALA A 127 2.30 -9.02 15.94
N GLU A 128 2.38 -10.31 15.59
CA GLU A 128 3.63 -10.91 15.08
C GLU A 128 3.74 -10.65 13.57
N GLU A 129 4.94 -10.34 13.09
CA GLU A 129 5.17 -10.23 11.65
C GLU A 129 4.97 -11.57 10.94
N ILE A 130 4.47 -11.51 9.71
CA ILE A 130 4.29 -12.68 8.85
C ILE A 130 5.33 -12.66 7.73
N PHE A 131 6.01 -13.80 7.56
CA PHE A 131 7.06 -14.00 6.57
C PHE A 131 6.67 -15.06 5.56
N GLY A 132 7.09 -14.87 4.31
CA GLY A 132 7.19 -15.96 3.33
C GLY A 132 8.50 -16.70 3.54
N LEU A 133 8.43 -18.00 3.85
CA LEU A 133 9.60 -18.87 3.98
C LEU A 133 9.76 -19.73 2.72
N TYR A 134 10.99 -19.80 2.22
CA TYR A 134 11.35 -20.53 1.01
C TYR A 134 12.57 -21.41 1.26
N GLN A 135 12.62 -22.54 0.55
CA GLN A 135 13.76 -23.44 0.54
C GLN A 135 14.27 -23.59 -0.89
N ARG A 136 15.57 -23.81 -1.06
CA ARG A 136 16.16 -24.09 -2.36
C ARG A 136 15.45 -25.27 -3.03
N ASN A 137 15.04 -25.07 -4.27
CA ASN A 137 14.38 -26.08 -5.05
C ASN A 137 15.38 -27.15 -5.52
N GLN A 138 15.01 -28.42 -5.38
CA GLN A 138 15.85 -29.56 -5.78
C GLN A 138 15.65 -29.96 -7.26
N HIS A 139 14.63 -29.41 -7.92
CA HIS A 139 14.34 -29.72 -9.31
C HIS A 139 15.13 -28.82 -10.28
N GLU A 140 15.86 -29.44 -11.20
CA GLU A 140 16.50 -28.74 -12.32
C GLU A 140 15.44 -28.16 -13.28
N ASN A 141 15.70 -26.97 -13.83
CA ASN A 141 14.79 -26.20 -14.70
C ASN A 141 13.47 -25.74 -14.05
N ALA A 142 13.42 -25.66 -12.72
CA ALA A 142 12.32 -25.03 -11.98
C ALA A 142 12.73 -23.66 -11.41
N GLN A 143 11.79 -22.96 -10.77
CA GLN A 143 12.11 -21.79 -9.96
C GLN A 143 13.16 -22.14 -8.91
N HIS A 144 14.11 -21.25 -8.67
CA HIS A 144 15.21 -21.47 -7.73
C HIS A 144 14.71 -21.74 -6.31
N TRP A 145 13.64 -21.06 -5.90
CA TRP A 145 13.02 -21.24 -4.59
C TRP A 145 11.75 -22.09 -4.67
N PHE A 146 11.50 -22.84 -3.61
CA PHE A 146 10.28 -23.57 -3.35
C PHE A 146 9.58 -22.97 -2.12
N PHE A 147 8.30 -22.64 -2.25
CA PHE A 147 7.54 -22.02 -1.18
C PHE A 147 7.23 -23.03 -0.06
N VAL A 148 7.78 -22.79 1.13
CA VAL A 148 7.55 -23.60 2.32
C VAL A 148 6.24 -23.18 2.98
N GLY A 149 6.02 -21.89 3.20
CA GLY A 149 4.76 -21.41 3.79
C GLY A 149 4.84 -19.99 4.31
N TRP A 150 3.68 -19.48 4.72
CA TRP A 150 3.58 -18.27 5.53
C TRP A 150 3.83 -18.66 6.99
N VAL A 151 4.72 -17.94 7.65
CA VAL A 151 5.14 -18.24 9.03
C VAL A 151 5.16 -16.96 9.86
N ALA A 152 4.72 -17.03 11.11
CA ALA A 152 4.87 -15.94 12.06
C ALA A 152 6.34 -15.80 12.51
N GLU A 153 6.69 -14.65 13.07
CA GLU A 153 8.02 -14.34 13.62
C GLU A 153 8.51 -15.41 14.62
N SER A 154 7.63 -15.95 15.47
CA SER A 154 7.98 -16.99 16.44
C SER A 154 8.19 -18.39 15.85
N ASN A 155 8.04 -18.58 14.53
CA ASN A 155 8.15 -19.89 13.92
C ASN A 155 9.57 -20.46 14.06
N ARG A 156 9.66 -21.71 14.54
CA ARG A 156 10.93 -22.40 14.80
C ARG A 156 11.84 -22.48 13.57
N ASP A 157 11.30 -22.71 12.38
CA ASP A 157 12.10 -22.84 11.16
C ASP A 157 12.61 -21.49 10.68
N LEU A 158 11.90 -20.40 10.94
CA LEU A 158 12.41 -19.04 10.72
C LEU A 158 13.57 -18.75 11.68
N LEU A 159 13.33 -18.89 13.00
CA LEU A 159 14.31 -18.61 14.06
C LEU A 159 15.57 -19.48 13.98
N ARG A 160 15.46 -20.69 13.44
CA ARG A 160 16.59 -21.61 13.28
C ARG A 160 17.53 -21.19 12.16
N ASN A 161 16.99 -20.62 11.09
CA ASN A 161 17.72 -20.37 9.85
C ASN A 161 18.14 -18.90 9.70
N PHE A 162 17.46 -17.97 10.36
CA PHE A 162 17.74 -16.53 10.29
C PHE A 162 18.02 -15.98 11.67
N ASP A 163 19.24 -15.46 11.88
CA ASP A 163 19.63 -14.79 13.13
C ASP A 163 18.84 -13.48 13.33
N GLU A 164 18.57 -12.77 12.24
CA GLU A 164 17.72 -11.58 12.19
C GLU A 164 16.64 -11.78 11.12
N PRO A 165 15.35 -11.49 11.40
CA PRO A 165 14.29 -11.60 10.41
C PRO A 165 14.46 -10.56 9.29
N PRO A 166 13.99 -10.85 8.06
CA PRO A 166 14.07 -9.90 6.96
C PRO A 166 13.22 -8.65 7.25
N GLN A 167 13.69 -7.49 6.80
CA GLN A 167 13.01 -6.21 7.01
C GLN A 167 11.76 -6.08 6.12
N MET A 168 10.74 -5.35 6.62
CA MET A 168 9.59 -4.97 5.81
C MET A 168 9.94 -3.96 4.70
N ALA A 169 9.10 -3.96 3.66
CA ALA A 169 9.17 -2.98 2.59
C ALA A 169 8.84 -1.56 3.10
N GLU A 170 9.59 -0.56 2.65
CA GLU A 170 9.32 0.85 2.93
C GLU A 170 8.76 1.54 1.69
N TYR A 171 7.62 2.23 1.80
CA TYR A 171 6.98 2.87 0.64
C TYR A 171 7.21 4.38 0.57
N VAL A 172 7.73 4.96 1.64
CA VAL A 172 8.07 6.38 1.76
C VAL A 172 9.46 6.54 2.38
N THR A 173 10.14 7.61 2.03
CA THR A 173 11.47 7.95 2.59
C THR A 173 11.39 8.87 3.80
N SER A 174 10.26 9.54 3.99
CA SER A 174 10.06 10.45 5.12
C SER A 174 8.58 10.57 5.47
N ALA A 175 8.28 10.89 6.73
CA ALA A 175 6.91 11.10 7.19
C ALA A 175 6.20 12.24 6.43
N SER A 176 6.95 13.22 5.91
CA SER A 176 6.40 14.30 5.07
C SER A 176 5.81 13.80 3.75
N GLU A 177 6.21 12.63 3.24
CA GLU A 177 5.65 12.04 2.02
C GLU A 177 4.29 11.39 2.25
N LEU A 178 3.87 11.20 3.51
CA LEU A 178 2.55 10.66 3.86
C LEU A 178 1.45 11.73 3.86
N VAL A 179 1.83 13.02 3.87
CA VAL A 179 0.88 14.13 4.01
C VAL A 179 0.89 15.01 2.78
N TYR A 180 -0.27 15.15 2.14
CA TYR A 180 -0.44 16.05 1.00
C TYR A 180 -0.34 17.52 1.43
N ASP A 181 0.65 18.24 0.90
CA ASP A 181 0.86 19.66 1.21
C ASP A 181 0.00 20.56 0.29
N TRP A 182 -1.20 20.89 0.74
CA TRP A 182 -2.15 21.74 0.00
C TRP A 182 -1.64 23.13 -0.40
N ARG A 183 -0.50 23.57 0.13
CA ARG A 183 0.13 24.86 -0.24
C ARG A 183 0.87 24.79 -1.57
N ARG A 184 1.20 23.59 -2.05
CA ARG A 184 1.84 23.37 -3.35
C ARG A 184 0.82 23.47 -4.48
N GLU A 185 1.23 24.00 -5.62
CA GLU A 185 0.34 24.16 -6.77
C GLU A 185 0.05 22.81 -7.43
N LEU A 186 -1.22 22.51 -7.74
CA LEU A 186 -1.60 21.30 -8.48
C LEU A 186 -1.80 21.63 -9.97
N LYS A 187 -1.06 20.94 -10.85
CA LYS A 187 -1.21 21.01 -12.32
C LYS A 187 -1.71 19.68 -12.87
N LEU A 188 -2.71 19.71 -13.74
CA LEU A 188 -3.33 18.50 -14.27
C LEU A 188 -2.87 18.18 -15.69
N ALA A 189 -2.62 16.90 -15.96
CA ALA A 189 -2.44 16.37 -17.30
C ALA A 189 -3.80 16.07 -17.95
N TYR A 190 -4.52 17.12 -18.35
CA TYR A 190 -5.88 16.98 -18.90
C TYR A 190 -5.96 16.02 -20.10
N ASP A 191 -4.97 16.01 -20.98
CA ASP A 191 -4.97 15.13 -22.16
C ASP A 191 -5.03 13.65 -21.76
N HIS A 192 -4.28 13.25 -20.72
CA HIS A 192 -4.32 11.88 -20.22
C HIS A 192 -5.57 11.59 -19.39
N ILE A 193 -6.05 12.55 -18.60
CA ILE A 193 -7.22 12.36 -17.73
C ILE A 193 -8.51 12.28 -18.56
N LEU A 194 -8.71 13.21 -19.49
CA LEU A 194 -9.94 13.37 -20.28
C LEU A 194 -9.85 12.77 -21.69
N GLY A 195 -8.65 12.47 -22.18
CA GLY A 195 -8.47 11.75 -23.44
C GLY A 195 -8.40 10.25 -23.20
N ASP A 196 -7.37 9.80 -22.49
CA ASP A 196 -7.05 8.37 -22.37
C ASP A 196 -7.91 7.61 -21.35
N ASN A 197 -8.51 8.30 -20.38
CA ASN A 197 -9.20 7.67 -19.22
C ASN A 197 -10.63 8.19 -18.98
N ILE A 198 -11.23 8.84 -19.99
CA ILE A 198 -12.60 9.39 -19.86
C ILE A 198 -13.66 8.30 -19.70
N ASP A 199 -13.37 7.07 -20.15
CA ASP A 199 -14.21 5.89 -19.96
C ASP A 199 -14.42 5.52 -18.49
N ARG A 200 -13.56 6.00 -17.58
CA ARG A 200 -13.70 5.80 -16.13
C ARG A 200 -14.64 6.80 -15.47
N PHE A 201 -14.93 7.93 -16.12
CA PHE A 201 -15.82 8.95 -15.56
C PHE A 201 -17.26 8.41 -15.47
N PRO A 202 -18.12 9.06 -14.65
CA PRO A 202 -19.54 8.74 -14.61
C PRO A 202 -20.16 8.66 -16.02
N PRO A 203 -21.03 7.67 -16.32
CA PRO A 203 -21.50 7.37 -17.68
C PRO A 203 -22.09 8.57 -18.44
N GLU A 204 -22.75 9.48 -17.73
CA GLU A 204 -23.33 10.72 -18.26
C GLU A 204 -22.28 11.74 -18.74
N MET A 205 -21.04 11.64 -18.25
CA MET A 205 -19.94 12.55 -18.55
C MET A 205 -19.02 12.04 -19.67
N VAL A 206 -18.99 10.71 -19.92
CA VAL A 206 -18.10 10.08 -20.91
C VAL A 206 -18.24 10.71 -22.30
N LYS A 207 -19.49 11.03 -22.70
CA LYS A 207 -19.80 11.62 -24.02
C LYS A 207 -19.76 13.15 -24.02
N GLN A 208 -19.39 13.78 -22.91
CA GLN A 208 -19.43 15.23 -22.73
C GLN A 208 -18.12 15.75 -22.11
N PRO A 209 -16.99 15.77 -22.85
CA PRO A 209 -15.66 16.09 -22.31
C PRO A 209 -15.58 17.45 -21.61
N LEU A 210 -16.33 18.46 -22.10
CA LEU A 210 -16.39 19.77 -21.44
C LEU A 210 -17.07 19.69 -20.06
N ARG A 211 -18.16 18.91 -19.93
CA ARG A 211 -18.80 18.67 -18.63
C ARG A 211 -17.90 17.88 -17.71
N ALA A 212 -17.25 16.82 -18.22
CA ALA A 212 -16.29 16.03 -17.45
C ALA A 212 -15.16 16.91 -16.90
N ARG A 213 -14.63 17.82 -17.72
CA ARG A 213 -13.63 18.81 -17.31
C ARG A 213 -14.16 19.75 -16.21
N GLN A 214 -15.35 20.31 -16.38
CA GLN A 214 -15.94 21.21 -15.39
C GLN A 214 -16.21 20.51 -14.06
N ALA A 215 -16.68 19.26 -14.10
CA ALA A 215 -16.88 18.42 -12.92
C ALA A 215 -15.54 18.13 -12.22
N LEU A 216 -14.50 17.75 -12.99
CA LEU A 216 -13.15 17.53 -12.45
C LEU A 216 -12.59 18.79 -11.77
N ASP A 217 -12.67 19.94 -12.43
CA ASP A 217 -12.18 21.22 -11.87
C ASP A 217 -12.96 21.58 -10.58
N SER A 218 -14.27 21.33 -10.56
CA SER A 218 -15.12 21.58 -9.39
C SER A 218 -14.79 20.63 -8.23
N ALA A 219 -14.66 19.33 -8.51
CA ALA A 219 -14.30 18.29 -7.54
C ALA A 219 -12.96 18.59 -6.87
N ILE A 220 -11.93 18.93 -7.65
CA ILE A 220 -10.60 19.27 -7.14
C ILE A 220 -10.66 20.51 -6.25
N ASN A 221 -11.36 21.56 -6.67
CA ASN A 221 -11.50 22.78 -5.88
C ASN A 221 -12.19 22.51 -4.54
N LEU A 222 -13.22 21.66 -4.52
CA LEU A 222 -13.91 21.25 -3.29
C LEU A 222 -13.00 20.40 -2.40
N THR A 223 -12.31 19.41 -2.96
CA THR A 223 -11.38 18.55 -2.22
C THR A 223 -10.23 19.35 -1.61
N LEU A 224 -9.62 20.29 -2.34
CA LEU A 224 -8.58 21.18 -1.81
C LEU A 224 -9.07 22.06 -0.66
N ARG A 225 -10.35 22.49 -0.67
CA ARG A 225 -10.93 23.22 0.48
C ARG A 225 -11.05 22.33 1.71
N ARG A 226 -11.44 21.06 1.52
CA ARG A 226 -11.63 20.05 2.59
C ARG A 226 -10.29 19.56 3.15
N VAL A 227 -9.28 19.35 2.31
CA VAL A 227 -7.96 18.82 2.73
C VAL A 227 -7.26 19.74 3.74
N ARG A 228 -7.53 21.05 3.67
CA ARG A 228 -7.02 22.05 4.63
C ARG A 228 -7.54 21.83 6.06
N ARG A 229 -8.67 21.12 6.22
CA ARG A 229 -9.28 20.75 7.51
C ARG A 229 -9.00 19.30 7.86
N ASN A 230 -8.86 18.43 6.86
CA ASN A 230 -8.57 17.02 7.05
C ASN A 230 -7.38 16.59 6.19
N HIS A 231 -6.19 16.54 6.79
CA HIS A 231 -4.97 16.13 6.11
C HIS A 231 -4.96 14.65 5.71
N LYS A 232 -5.88 13.83 6.26
CA LYS A 232 -6.03 12.40 5.91
C LYS A 232 -6.91 12.18 4.68
N LEU A 233 -7.57 13.22 4.15
CA LEU A 233 -8.51 13.09 3.04
C LEU A 233 -7.81 12.70 1.72
N VAL A 234 -6.60 13.22 1.51
CA VAL A 234 -5.74 12.81 0.39
C VAL A 234 -4.74 11.83 0.97
N ILE A 235 -4.82 10.58 0.52
CA ILE A 235 -4.06 9.47 1.10
C ILE A 235 -2.83 9.15 0.26
N PRO A 236 -1.73 8.68 0.89
CA PRO A 236 -0.56 8.22 0.15
C PRO A 236 -0.88 6.93 -0.62
N GLN A 237 -0.15 6.70 -1.70
CA GLN A 237 -0.16 5.46 -2.45
C GLN A 237 1.24 5.10 -2.90
N TRP A 238 1.41 3.88 -3.42
CA TRP A 238 2.63 3.52 -4.13
C TRP A 238 2.31 2.74 -5.40
N TYR A 239 2.86 3.18 -6.53
CA TYR A 239 2.81 2.43 -7.78
C TYR A 239 4.15 2.49 -8.52
N PRO A 240 4.80 1.34 -8.77
CA PRO A 240 6.17 1.31 -9.27
C PRO A 240 6.30 1.87 -10.69
N LYS A 241 5.26 1.78 -11.53
CA LYS A 241 5.35 2.25 -12.93
C LYS A 241 5.26 3.77 -13.07
N LEU A 242 4.90 4.51 -12.02
CA LEU A 242 4.98 5.96 -12.08
C LEU A 242 6.44 6.42 -12.20
N GLY A 243 7.40 5.60 -11.76
CA GLY A 243 8.83 5.90 -11.89
C GLY A 243 9.28 7.11 -11.09
N GLU A 244 8.40 7.69 -10.27
CA GLU A 244 8.68 8.85 -9.44
C GLU A 244 9.15 8.41 -8.06
N ALA A 245 10.35 8.86 -7.68
CA ALA A 245 11.02 8.53 -6.43
C ALA A 245 10.51 9.36 -5.22
N GLY A 246 9.32 9.93 -5.31
CA GLY A 246 8.76 10.84 -4.30
C GLY A 246 7.29 10.55 -3.99
N ALA A 247 6.71 11.41 -3.15
CA ALA A 247 5.35 11.23 -2.64
C ALA A 247 4.30 11.11 -3.76
N GLN A 248 3.54 10.02 -3.71
CA GLN A 248 2.39 9.76 -4.58
C GLN A 248 1.12 9.70 -3.73
N PHE A 249 0.07 10.34 -4.21
CA PHE A 249 -1.18 10.50 -3.49
C PHE A 249 -2.39 10.12 -4.34
N LEU A 250 -3.48 9.85 -3.65
CA LEU A 250 -4.81 9.68 -4.21
C LEU A 250 -5.72 10.75 -3.63
N MET A 251 -6.22 11.62 -4.51
CA MET A 251 -7.17 12.67 -4.15
C MET A 251 -8.58 12.25 -4.56
N PRO A 252 -9.54 12.15 -3.63
CA PRO A 252 -10.92 11.79 -3.97
C PRO A 252 -11.58 12.89 -4.81
N LEU A 253 -12.32 12.47 -5.83
CA LEU A 253 -13.07 13.32 -6.75
C LEU A 253 -14.56 13.02 -6.65
N ASP A 254 -15.32 13.96 -6.09
CA ASP A 254 -16.78 14.01 -6.14
C ASP A 254 -17.20 14.71 -7.43
N LEU A 255 -17.37 13.94 -8.50
CA LEU A 255 -17.67 14.43 -9.85
C LEU A 255 -19.16 14.69 -10.01
N THR A 256 -20.01 13.85 -9.41
CA THR A 256 -21.47 13.97 -9.47
C THR A 256 -22.02 15.04 -8.52
N GLY A 257 -21.28 15.39 -7.47
CA GLY A 257 -21.66 16.38 -6.47
C GLY A 257 -22.55 15.84 -5.35
N ASP A 258 -22.63 14.52 -5.19
CA ASP A 258 -23.49 13.87 -4.19
C ASP A 258 -22.83 13.70 -2.81
N GLY A 259 -21.57 14.13 -2.68
CA GLY A 259 -20.79 14.06 -1.46
C GLY A 259 -19.91 12.81 -1.34
N THR A 260 -20.04 11.86 -2.26
CA THR A 260 -19.20 10.65 -2.35
C THR A 260 -18.13 10.79 -3.44
N ALA A 261 -17.07 9.99 -3.37
CA ALA A 261 -16.04 10.01 -4.40
C ALA A 261 -16.46 9.08 -5.54
N ASP A 262 -16.42 9.57 -6.78
CA ASP A 262 -16.62 8.75 -7.99
C ASP A 262 -15.30 8.14 -8.48
N LEU A 263 -14.23 8.93 -8.39
CA LEU A 263 -12.88 8.58 -8.86
C LEU A 263 -11.82 9.10 -7.89
N ALA A 264 -10.59 8.63 -8.05
CA ALA A 264 -9.43 9.16 -7.35
C ALA A 264 -8.42 9.72 -8.36
N LEU A 265 -8.00 10.97 -8.19
CA LEU A 265 -6.90 11.56 -8.95
C LEU A 265 -5.56 11.06 -8.41
N VAL A 266 -4.72 10.52 -9.30
CA VAL A 266 -3.31 10.20 -9.00
C VAL A 266 -2.50 11.48 -9.04
N VAL A 267 -1.87 11.79 -7.92
CA VAL A 267 -1.07 13.01 -7.77
C VAL A 267 0.34 12.67 -7.35
N SER A 268 1.36 13.29 -7.94
CA SER A 268 2.75 13.05 -7.57
C SER A 268 3.54 14.37 -7.46
N ALA A 269 4.51 14.39 -6.54
CA ALA A 269 5.31 15.58 -6.27
C ALA A 269 6.29 15.86 -7.41
N VAL A 270 6.26 17.10 -7.94
CA VAL A 270 7.21 17.57 -8.96
C VAL A 270 8.10 18.63 -8.32
N GLY A 271 9.23 18.18 -7.76
CA GLY A 271 10.08 19.00 -6.90
C GLY A 271 9.33 19.53 -5.68
N ASP A 272 9.78 20.66 -5.13
CA ASP A 272 9.23 21.20 -3.89
C ASP A 272 8.05 22.15 -4.08
N ARG A 273 7.77 22.58 -5.32
CA ARG A 273 6.82 23.68 -5.58
C ARG A 273 5.44 23.24 -6.03
N ALA A 274 5.36 22.09 -6.69
CA ALA A 274 4.15 21.69 -7.38
C ALA A 274 3.87 20.20 -7.27
N TYR A 275 2.62 19.87 -7.53
CA TYR A 275 2.12 18.53 -7.76
C TYR A 275 1.64 18.41 -9.20
N ARG A 276 1.76 17.20 -9.76
CA ARG A 276 1.17 16.84 -11.04
C ARG A 276 0.05 15.85 -10.81
N GLY A 277 -1.14 16.13 -11.34
CA GLY A 277 -2.23 15.16 -11.48
C GLY A 277 -2.05 14.38 -12.79
N HIS A 278 -1.84 13.08 -12.70
CA HIS A 278 -1.45 12.23 -13.84
C HIS A 278 -2.64 11.63 -14.58
N THR A 279 -3.52 10.99 -13.83
CA THR A 279 -4.64 10.17 -14.32
C THR A 279 -5.66 10.02 -13.21
N VAL A 280 -6.80 9.39 -13.51
CA VAL A 280 -7.85 9.05 -12.54
C VAL A 280 -8.00 7.54 -12.42
N LEU A 281 -8.21 7.03 -11.21
CA LEU A 281 -8.46 5.62 -10.92
C LEU A 281 -9.89 5.43 -10.43
N THR A 282 -10.44 4.24 -10.67
CA THR A 282 -11.64 3.79 -9.94
C THR A 282 -11.30 3.63 -8.46
N LEU A 283 -12.31 3.63 -7.59
CA LEU A 283 -12.09 3.49 -6.14
C LEU A 283 -11.42 2.15 -5.78
N ASP A 284 -11.79 1.06 -6.44
CA ASP A 284 -11.17 -0.27 -6.24
C ASP A 284 -9.66 -0.25 -6.56
N MET A 285 -9.29 0.39 -7.69
CA MET A 285 -7.89 0.57 -8.07
C MET A 285 -7.14 1.46 -7.07
N ALA A 286 -7.78 2.54 -6.63
CA ALA A 286 -7.22 3.47 -5.66
C ALA A 286 -6.96 2.79 -4.32
N TYR A 287 -7.92 2.00 -3.82
CA TYR A 287 -7.78 1.24 -2.58
C TYR A 287 -6.60 0.26 -2.67
N THR A 288 -6.49 -0.49 -3.77
CA THR A 288 -5.40 -1.44 -3.98
C THR A 288 -4.02 -0.77 -3.89
N ASN A 289 -3.86 0.41 -4.49
CA ASN A 289 -2.60 1.14 -4.44
C ASN A 289 -2.32 1.79 -3.07
N ALA A 290 -3.36 2.29 -2.39
CA ALA A 290 -3.24 2.88 -1.06
C ALA A 290 -2.86 1.82 -0.01
N ARG A 291 -3.45 0.62 -0.11
CA ARG A 291 -3.27 -0.48 0.85
C ARG A 291 -1.82 -0.94 0.98
N LEU A 292 -1.00 -0.73 -0.06
CA LEU A 292 0.44 -0.98 -0.03
C LEU A 292 1.13 -0.11 1.02
N VAL A 293 0.75 1.17 1.14
CA VAL A 293 1.37 2.11 2.09
C VAL A 293 0.78 1.93 3.49
N ALA A 294 -0.54 1.87 3.58
CA ALA A 294 -1.27 1.67 4.83
C ALA A 294 -2.68 1.16 4.54
N ARG A 295 -3.29 0.43 5.48
CA ARG A 295 -4.72 0.14 5.43
C ARG A 295 -5.50 1.47 5.45
N PRO A 296 -6.28 1.79 4.39
CA PRO A 296 -7.17 2.95 4.43
C PRO A 296 -8.22 2.70 5.51
N ASP A 297 -8.37 3.66 6.42
CA ASP A 297 -9.18 3.64 7.64
C ASP A 297 -8.55 2.99 8.89
N SER A 298 -8.75 3.65 10.02
CA SER A 298 -8.29 3.25 11.35
C SER A 298 -9.45 3.35 12.35
N ASP A 299 -9.94 2.20 12.81
CA ASP A 299 -11.16 2.04 13.63
C ASP A 299 -11.00 2.43 15.12
N TRP A 300 -9.78 2.71 15.58
CA TRP A 300 -9.50 2.76 17.02
C TRP A 300 -10.01 4.02 17.74
N LEU A 301 -10.26 5.11 17.00
CA LEU A 301 -10.78 6.36 17.55
C LEU A 301 -12.03 6.81 16.78
N ALA A 302 -13.16 6.18 17.10
CA ALA A 302 -14.46 6.62 16.65
C ALA A 302 -14.83 7.98 17.31
N PRO A 303 -15.47 8.91 16.59
CA PRO A 303 -15.94 10.16 17.18
C PRO A 303 -17.03 9.88 18.21
N SER A 304 -16.66 9.80 19.50
CA SER A 304 -17.60 10.01 20.60
C SER A 304 -17.32 11.39 21.18
N ALA A 305 -18.30 12.28 21.08
CA ALA A 305 -18.23 13.53 21.83
C ALA A 305 -18.30 13.14 23.31
N ALA A 306 -17.29 13.50 24.10
CA ALA A 306 -17.45 13.50 25.56
C ALA A 306 -18.66 14.40 25.86
N PRO A 307 -19.62 13.98 26.71
CA PRO A 307 -20.70 14.87 27.12
C PRO A 307 -20.07 16.08 27.80
N ILE A 308 -20.06 17.22 27.10
CA ILE A 308 -19.61 18.49 27.64
C ILE A 308 -20.59 18.80 28.79
N PRO A 309 -20.16 18.83 30.06
CA PRO A 309 -21.00 19.34 31.13
C PRO A 309 -21.42 20.76 30.75
N ALA A 310 -22.67 21.14 30.95
CA ALA A 310 -23.24 22.43 30.55
C ALA A 310 -22.68 23.63 31.35
N ILE A 311 -21.39 23.63 31.70
CA ILE A 311 -20.71 24.65 32.48
C ILE A 311 -19.28 24.77 31.92
N ASP A 312 -19.14 25.52 30.84
CA ASP A 312 -17.88 26.20 30.53
C ASP A 312 -18.19 27.52 29.81
N GLU A 313 -19.01 28.34 30.47
CA GLU A 313 -18.98 29.79 30.30
C GLU A 313 -17.73 30.32 31.01
N ALA A 314 -16.57 30.16 30.37
CA ALA A 314 -15.32 30.75 30.86
C ALA A 314 -14.71 31.66 29.79
N PHE A 315 -15.51 32.57 29.25
CA PHE A 315 -15.05 33.85 28.67
C PHE A 315 -16.16 34.90 28.78
N ASP A 316 -16.18 35.61 29.90
CA ASP A 316 -16.66 37.00 30.10
C ASP A 316 -16.66 37.25 31.63
N VAL A 317 -16.21 38.35 32.25
CA VAL A 317 -15.75 39.68 31.84
C VAL A 317 -14.81 40.18 32.97
N ASP A 318 -13.84 41.01 32.59
CA ASP A 318 -13.15 42.04 33.38
C ASP A 318 -13.90 42.50 34.67
N GLU A 319 -13.50 42.01 35.87
CA GLU A 319 -13.87 42.65 37.13
C GLU A 319 -12.78 43.66 37.53
N ALA A 320 -13.10 44.91 37.23
CA ALA A 320 -12.40 46.10 37.71
C ALA A 320 -12.13 46.02 39.22
N ARG A 321 -10.87 46.20 39.60
CA ARG A 321 -10.46 46.40 40.99
C ARG A 321 -11.20 47.60 41.59
N PRO A 322 -11.81 47.50 42.78
CA PRO A 322 -12.19 48.68 43.53
C PRO A 322 -10.92 49.37 44.04
N VAL A 323 -10.79 50.64 43.69
CA VAL A 323 -9.90 51.59 44.38
C VAL A 323 -10.58 51.91 45.71
N GLU A 324 -9.97 51.52 46.82
CA GLU A 324 -10.30 52.11 48.12
C GLU A 324 -9.16 53.03 48.59
N VAL A 325 -9.61 54.13 49.18
CA VAL A 325 -8.91 55.35 49.59
C VAL A 325 -8.09 55.13 50.85
#